data_AF-A0AAD6A6Y7-F1
#
_entry.id   AF-A0AAD6A6Y7-F1
#
_cell.length_a   1.000
_cell.length_b   1.000
_cell.length_c   1.000
_cell.angle_alpha   90.00
_cell.angle_beta   90.00
_cell.angle_gamma   90.00
#
_symmetry.space_group_name_H-M   'P 1'
#
loop_
_entity.id
_entity.type
_entity.pdbx_description
1 polymer ?
#
loop_
_entity_poly.entity_id
_entity_poly.type
_entity_poly.pdbx_seq_one_letter_code
_entity_poly.pdbx_strand_id
1 'polypeptide(L)'
;MHRPKCTEMINGVLAPYFLKKLVADVVGGGDARSIAQALVAFLEKCCLKKEKLLGIGTDNASVMTGNKNGVHKVLKEEYGIKDLVLIRCVCHSLQLAVTHASNDTLPCSVEYLVRETYNWFSVSPKR
;
A
#
# COMPACT_ATOMS: atom_id res chain seq x y z
N MET A 1 -25.03 -5.94 -14.58
CA MET A 1 -25.08 -6.63 -13.27
C MET A 1 -24.00 -6.04 -12.34
N HIS A 2 -24.41 -5.33 -11.30
CA HIS A 2 -23.76 -5.20 -9.98
C HIS A 2 -22.29 -4.77 -9.76
N ARG A 3 -21.66 -3.95 -10.62
CA ARG A 3 -20.37 -3.33 -10.23
C ARG A 3 -20.40 -2.55 -8.90
N PRO A 4 -21.38 -1.66 -8.64
CA PRO A 4 -21.39 -0.89 -7.38
C PRO A 4 -21.75 -1.74 -6.16
N LYS A 5 -22.62 -2.76 -6.28
CA LYS A 5 -22.98 -3.63 -5.15
C LYS A 5 -21.83 -4.55 -4.73
N CYS A 6 -21.05 -5.07 -5.69
CA CYS A 6 -19.87 -5.87 -5.37
C CYS A 6 -18.76 -5.00 -4.75
N THR A 7 -18.54 -3.78 -5.26
CA THR A 7 -17.57 -2.84 -4.66
C THR A 7 -17.99 -2.39 -3.27
N GLU A 8 -19.27 -2.09 -3.04
CA GLU A 8 -19.81 -1.76 -1.70
C GLU A 8 -19.74 -2.95 -0.74
N MET A 9 -19.99 -4.18 -1.20
CA MET A 9 -19.84 -5.38 -0.36
C MET A 9 -18.37 -5.64 -0.02
N ILE A 10 -17.46 -5.40 -0.96
CA ILE A 10 -16.02 -5.46 -0.71
C ILE A 10 -15.62 -4.38 0.29
N ASN A 11 -16.03 -3.12 0.11
CA ASN A 11 -15.60 -2.01 0.96
C ASN A 11 -16.28 -1.95 2.33
N GLY A 12 -17.56 -2.32 2.41
CA GLY A 12 -18.38 -2.21 3.62
C GLY A 12 -18.39 -3.46 4.51
N VAL A 13 -18.10 -4.64 3.95
CA VAL A 13 -18.21 -5.91 4.69
C VAL A 13 -16.89 -6.67 4.72
N LEU A 14 -16.28 -6.92 3.55
CA LEU A 14 -15.08 -7.74 3.46
C LEU A 14 -13.82 -6.96 3.88
N ALA A 15 -13.62 -5.76 3.36
CA ALA A 15 -12.44 -4.94 3.60
C ALA A 15 -12.26 -4.59 5.08
N PRO A 16 -13.27 -4.13 5.85
CA PRO A 16 -13.07 -3.79 7.26
C PRO A 16 -12.77 -5.03 8.12
N TYR A 17 -13.38 -6.17 7.79
CA TYR A 17 -13.17 -7.44 8.49
C TYR A 17 -11.78 -8.00 8.21
N PHE A 18 -11.34 -7.98 6.95
CA PHE A 18 -10.03 -8.48 6.55
C PHE A 18 -8.89 -7.52 6.88
N LEU A 19 -9.07 -6.20 6.75
CA LEU A 19 -8.03 -5.21 7.13
C LEU A 19 -7.74 -5.25 8.62
N LYS A 20 -8.77 -5.26 9.49
CA LYS A 20 -8.52 -5.32 10.95
C LYS A 20 -7.79 -6.60 11.34
N LYS A 21 -8.14 -7.73 10.72
CA LYS A 21 -7.51 -9.03 10.98
C LYS A 21 -6.08 -9.08 10.42
N LEU A 22 -5.86 -8.57 9.22
CA LEU A 22 -4.55 -8.51 8.58
C LEU A 22 -3.61 -7.56 9.32
N VAL A 23 -4.07 -6.37 9.73
CA VAL A 23 -3.27 -5.42 10.52
C VAL A 23 -2.93 -6.01 11.89
N ALA A 24 -3.84 -6.76 12.52
CA ALA A 24 -3.56 -7.48 13.75
C ALA A 24 -2.59 -8.66 13.54
N ASP A 25 -2.60 -9.30 12.36
CA ASP A 25 -1.72 -10.42 12.01
C ASP A 25 -0.29 -9.94 11.61
N VAL A 26 -0.10 -8.64 11.28
CA VAL A 26 1.23 -8.01 11.14
C VAL A 26 1.78 -7.69 12.55
N VAL A 27 2.12 -8.73 13.29
CA VAL A 27 2.74 -8.64 14.62
C VAL A 27 4.26 -8.55 14.47
N GLY A 28 4.78 -7.34 14.26
CA GLY A 28 6.22 -7.07 14.41
C GLY A 28 6.91 -6.54 13.16
N GLY A 29 7.20 -5.25 13.18
CA GLY A 29 8.11 -4.57 12.24
C GLY A 29 7.52 -4.37 10.84
N GLY A 30 7.74 -3.18 10.27
CA GLY A 30 7.43 -2.86 8.87
C GLY A 30 8.40 -3.53 7.88
N ASP A 31 8.81 -4.76 8.17
CA ASP A 31 9.79 -5.51 7.38
C ASP A 31 9.08 -6.40 6.35
N ALA A 32 9.70 -6.55 5.19
CA ALA A 32 9.10 -7.28 4.08
C ALA A 32 8.81 -8.76 4.38
N ARG A 33 9.62 -9.40 5.22
CA ARG A 33 9.40 -10.79 5.63
C ARG A 33 8.17 -10.95 6.53
N SER A 34 8.05 -10.09 7.54
CA SER A 34 6.89 -10.08 8.44
C SER A 34 5.59 -9.86 7.67
N ILE A 35 5.61 -8.92 6.72
CA ILE A 35 4.46 -8.63 5.85
C ILE A 35 4.13 -9.83 4.95
N ALA A 36 5.14 -10.45 4.31
CA ALA A 36 4.94 -11.63 3.48
C ALA A 36 4.38 -12.82 4.27
N GLN A 37 4.91 -13.07 5.46
CA GLN A 37 4.46 -14.13 6.35
C GLN A 37 3.02 -13.90 6.81
N ALA A 38 2.68 -12.69 7.24
CA ALA A 38 1.32 -12.32 7.62
C ALA A 38 0.35 -12.51 6.45
N LEU A 39 0.77 -12.18 5.22
CA LEU A 39 -0.04 -12.36 4.01
C LEU A 39 -0.30 -13.84 3.72
N VAL A 40 0.71 -14.71 3.87
CA VAL A 40 0.55 -16.15 3.67
C VAL A 40 -0.31 -16.78 4.77
N ALA A 41 -0.10 -16.41 6.02
CA ALA A 41 -0.95 -16.85 7.14
C ALA A 41 -2.41 -16.43 6.94
N PHE A 42 -2.63 -15.22 6.41
CA PHE A 42 -3.95 -14.72 6.08
C PHE A 42 -4.60 -15.50 4.92
N LEU A 43 -3.83 -15.86 3.89
CA LEU A 43 -4.32 -16.70 2.79
C LEU A 43 -4.72 -18.09 3.28
N GLU A 44 -3.92 -18.71 4.15
CA GLU A 44 -4.22 -20.01 4.77
C GLU A 44 -5.50 -19.95 5.61
N LYS A 45 -5.67 -18.88 6.40
CA LYS A 45 -6.88 -18.61 7.19
C LYS A 45 -8.13 -18.42 6.33
N CYS A 46 -7.97 -17.93 5.11
CA CYS A 46 -9.04 -17.79 4.12
C CYS A 46 -9.23 -19.05 3.25
N CYS A 47 -8.50 -20.14 3.53
CA CYS A 47 -8.49 -21.37 2.73
C CYS A 47 -8.12 -21.13 1.25
N LEU A 48 -7.31 -20.12 0.97
CA LEU A 48 -6.84 -19.77 -0.38
C LEU A 48 -5.49 -20.41 -0.66
N LYS A 49 -5.36 -21.05 -1.84
CA LYS A 49 -4.09 -21.64 -2.28
C LYS A 49 -3.11 -20.54 -2.72
N LYS A 50 -1.96 -20.47 -2.04
CA LYS A 50 -0.84 -19.57 -2.40
C LYS A 50 -0.36 -19.71 -3.85
N GLU A 51 -0.48 -20.91 -4.42
CA GLU A 51 -0.13 -21.23 -5.82
C GLU A 51 -0.96 -20.45 -6.85
N LYS A 52 -2.17 -19.99 -6.50
CA LYS A 52 -3.05 -19.24 -7.39
C LYS A 52 -2.88 -17.73 -7.29
N LEU A 53 -1.88 -17.26 -6.53
CA LEU A 53 -1.58 -15.85 -6.42
C LEU A 53 -0.88 -15.36 -7.70
N LEU A 54 -1.64 -14.72 -8.59
CA LEU A 54 -1.12 -14.24 -9.89
C LEU A 54 -0.48 -12.85 -9.81
N GLY A 55 -0.89 -12.02 -8.85
CA GLY A 55 -0.41 -10.63 -8.81
C GLY A 55 -0.69 -9.93 -7.49
N ILE A 56 0.11 -8.90 -7.21
CA ILE A 56 -0.04 -8.01 -6.06
C ILE A 56 0.01 -6.57 -6.54
N GLY A 57 -0.96 -5.78 -6.08
CA GLY A 57 -0.93 -4.33 -6.19
C GLY A 57 -0.33 -3.72 -4.93
N THR A 58 0.78 -2.98 -5.05
CA THR A 58 1.42 -2.34 -3.89
C THR A 58 1.60 -0.84 -4.11
N ASP A 59 1.72 -0.10 -3.00
CA ASP A 59 2.36 1.22 -3.06
C ASP A 59 3.82 1.04 -3.52
N ASN A 60 4.42 2.09 -4.08
CA ASN A 60 5.79 2.01 -4.59
C ASN A 60 6.83 2.06 -3.45
N ALA A 61 6.44 1.69 -2.23
CA ALA A 61 7.31 1.68 -1.07
C ALA A 61 8.44 0.65 -1.27
N SER A 62 9.63 1.00 -0.78
CA SER A 62 10.82 0.13 -0.90
C SER A 62 10.62 -1.23 -0.22
N VAL A 63 9.82 -1.29 0.86
CA VAL A 63 9.50 -2.54 1.57
C VAL A 63 8.65 -3.47 0.70
N MET A 64 7.77 -2.93 -0.14
CA MET A 64 6.85 -3.72 -0.96
C MET A 64 7.45 -4.10 -2.32
N THR A 65 8.14 -3.15 -2.96
CA THR A 65 8.63 -3.25 -4.35
C THR A 65 10.15 -3.43 -4.46
N GLY A 66 10.87 -3.40 -3.34
CA GLY A 66 12.33 -3.38 -3.33
C GLY A 66 12.97 -4.58 -4.02
N ASN A 67 14.01 -4.31 -4.82
CA ASN A 67 14.69 -5.34 -5.62
C ASN A 67 15.58 -6.30 -4.77
N LYS A 68 15.97 -5.87 -3.56
CA LYS A 68 16.83 -6.67 -2.66
C LYS A 68 16.02 -7.44 -1.61
N ASN A 69 15.12 -6.75 -0.90
CA ASN A 69 14.31 -7.29 0.20
C ASN A 69 12.83 -6.88 0.11
N GLY A 70 12.24 -6.76 -1.08
CA GLY A 70 10.82 -6.42 -1.23
C GLY A 70 9.90 -7.61 -0.96
N VAL A 71 8.67 -7.36 -0.48
CA VAL A 71 7.63 -8.39 -0.28
C VAL A 71 7.42 -9.22 -1.55
N HIS A 72 7.43 -8.58 -2.72
CA HIS A 72 7.32 -9.27 -4.02
C HIS A 72 8.40 -10.34 -4.22
N LYS A 73 9.64 -10.02 -3.85
CA LYS A 73 10.77 -10.94 -4.00
C LYS A 73 10.72 -12.08 -2.99
N VAL A 74 10.41 -11.76 -1.73
CA VAL A 74 10.20 -12.76 -0.68
C VAL A 74 9.13 -13.78 -1.11
N LEU A 75 8.01 -13.31 -1.69
CA LEU A 75 6.95 -14.19 -2.19
C LEU A 75 7.36 -15.03 -3.42
N LYS A 76 8.26 -14.52 -4.27
CA LYS A 76 8.81 -15.30 -5.40
C LYS A 76 9.81 -16.35 -4.95
N GLU A 77 10.77 -15.97 -4.11
CA GLU A 77 11.91 -16.81 -3.73
C GLU A 77 11.58 -17.78 -2.62
N GLU A 78 10.98 -17.32 -1.51
CA GLU A 78 10.71 -18.15 -0.34
C GLU A 78 9.43 -18.98 -0.49
N TYR A 79 8.41 -18.45 -1.18
CA TYR A 79 7.11 -19.11 -1.34
C TYR A 79 6.87 -19.75 -2.73
N GLY A 80 7.84 -19.62 -3.65
CA GLY A 80 7.86 -20.35 -4.92
C GLY A 80 6.85 -19.89 -5.98
N ILE A 81 6.32 -18.67 -5.87
CA ILE A 81 5.30 -18.14 -6.79
C ILE A 81 5.98 -17.53 -8.02
N LYS A 82 6.25 -18.35 -9.04
CA LYS A 82 7.04 -17.94 -10.22
C LYS A 82 6.37 -16.85 -11.07
N ASP A 83 5.04 -16.92 -11.23
CA ASP A 83 4.26 -16.04 -12.11
C ASP A 83 3.67 -14.80 -11.41
N LEU A 84 4.26 -14.37 -10.28
CA LEU A 84 3.78 -13.20 -9.57
C LEU A 84 4.02 -11.91 -10.37
N VAL A 85 2.94 -11.21 -10.70
CA VAL A 85 2.93 -9.89 -11.34
C VAL A 85 2.86 -8.79 -10.29
N LEU A 86 3.81 -7.85 -10.32
CA LEU A 86 3.79 -6.67 -9.46
C LEU A 86 3.13 -5.50 -10.19
N ILE A 87 2.01 -5.02 -9.65
CA ILE A 87 1.33 -3.83 -10.13
C ILE A 87 1.65 -2.69 -9.18
N ARG A 88 2.35 -1.67 -9.67
CA ARG A 88 2.66 -0.46 -8.89
C ARG A 88 1.48 0.49 -8.87
N CYS A 89 1.25 1.15 -7.75
CA CYS A 89 0.21 2.15 -7.61
C CYS A 89 0.48 3.38 -8.51
N VAL A 90 -0.39 3.59 -9.50
CA VAL A 90 -0.33 4.75 -10.41
C VAL A 90 -0.46 6.06 -9.63
N CYS A 91 -1.32 6.12 -8.61
CA CYS A 91 -1.51 7.32 -7.80
C CYS A 91 -0.21 7.73 -7.08
N HIS A 92 0.53 6.76 -6.55
CA HIS A 92 1.80 7.02 -5.89
C HIS A 92 2.89 7.43 -6.89
N SER A 93 2.93 6.80 -8.07
CA SER A 93 3.83 7.23 -9.15
C SER A 93 3.54 8.66 -9.62
N LEU A 94 2.25 9.02 -9.72
CA LEU A 94 1.83 10.37 -10.09
C LEU A 94 2.22 11.38 -9.02
N GLN A 95 1.97 11.06 -7.74
CA GLN A 95 2.39 11.89 -6.62
C GLN A 95 3.89 12.14 -6.64
N LEU A 96 4.70 11.09 -6.82
CA LEU A 96 6.15 11.22 -6.87
C LEU A 96 6.60 12.11 -8.04
N ALA A 97 6.01 11.94 -9.22
CA ALA A 97 6.30 12.77 -10.39
C ALA A 97 5.93 14.25 -10.15
N VAL A 98 4.75 14.50 -9.58
CA VAL A 98 4.30 15.86 -9.24
C VAL A 98 5.18 16.48 -8.17
N THR A 99 5.55 15.75 -7.11
CA THR A 99 6.47 16.24 -6.07
C THR A 99 7.84 16.59 -6.65
N HIS A 100 8.42 15.73 -7.49
CA HIS A 100 9.68 16.04 -8.16
C HIS A 100 9.58 17.28 -9.06
N ALA A 101 8.55 17.34 -9.92
CA ALA A 101 8.33 18.50 -10.77
C ALA A 101 8.11 19.77 -9.97
N SER A 102 7.39 19.70 -8.85
CA SER A 102 7.12 20.84 -7.97
C SER A 102 8.39 21.32 -7.29
N ASN A 103 9.24 20.40 -6.80
CA ASN A 103 10.52 20.74 -6.19
C ASN A 103 11.50 21.40 -7.18
N ASP A 104 11.47 20.98 -8.46
CA ASP A 104 12.35 21.54 -9.49
C ASP A 104 11.84 22.87 -10.06
N THR A 105 10.53 23.09 -10.08
CA THR A 105 9.90 24.26 -10.73
C THR A 105 9.48 25.36 -9.76
N LEU A 106 9.07 25.02 -8.54
CA LEU A 106 8.58 25.97 -7.55
C LEU A 106 9.71 26.35 -6.58
N PRO A 107 9.89 27.64 -6.28
CA PRO A 107 10.80 28.06 -5.21
C PRO A 107 10.32 27.51 -3.86
N CYS A 108 11.25 27.01 -3.04
CA CYS A 108 10.94 26.47 -1.72
C CYS A 108 10.20 27.47 -0.80
N SER A 109 10.37 28.77 -1.01
CA SER A 109 9.67 29.82 -0.26
C SER A 109 8.16 29.81 -0.48
N VAL A 110 7.70 29.51 -1.71
CA VAL A 110 6.28 29.46 -2.06
C VAL A 110 5.64 28.21 -1.47
N GLU A 111 6.31 27.06 -1.59
CA GLU A 111 5.86 25.81 -0.98
C GLU A 111 5.76 25.94 0.54
N TYR A 112 6.78 26.52 1.18
CA TYR A 112 6.78 26.79 2.62
C TYR A 112 5.63 27.71 3.03
N LEU A 113 5.43 28.83 2.33
CA LEU A 113 4.35 29.78 2.65
C LEU A 113 2.98 29.10 2.57
N VAL A 114 2.70 28.35 1.49
CA VAL A 114 1.42 27.65 1.32
C VAL A 114 1.22 26.61 2.41
N ARG A 115 2.26 25.81 2.72
CA ARG A 115 2.20 24.78 3.74
C ARG A 115 1.99 25.35 5.14
N GLU A 116 2.75 26.37 5.52
CA GLU A 116 2.61 26.98 6.85
C GLU A 116 1.32 27.76 6.99
N THR A 117 0.84 28.43 5.93
CA THR A 117 -0.47 29.09 5.96
C THR A 117 -1.58 28.07 6.16
N TYR A 118 -1.56 26.96 5.43
CA TYR A 118 -2.49 25.85 5.63
C TYR A 118 -2.39 25.28 7.05
N ASN A 119 -1.17 24.99 7.52
CA ASN A 119 -0.93 24.45 8.85
C ASN A 119 -1.48 25.38 9.92
N TRP A 120 -1.22 26.68 9.81
CA TRP A 120 -1.73 27.71 10.71
C TRP A 120 -3.25 27.69 10.80
N PHE A 121 -3.96 27.67 9.67
CA PHE A 121 -5.42 27.57 9.67
C PHE A 121 -5.94 26.20 10.13
N SER A 122 -5.21 25.12 9.88
CA SER A 122 -5.62 23.76 10.27
C SER A 122 -5.45 23.48 11.77
N VAL A 123 -4.42 24.07 12.39
CA VAL A 123 -4.10 23.94 13.82
C VAL A 123 -4.77 25.03 14.63
N SER A 124 -5.15 26.16 14.00
CA SER A 124 -5.97 27.17 14.67
C SER A 124 -7.30 26.50 15.05
N PRO A 125 -7.62 26.37 16.34
CA PRO A 125 -8.93 25.90 16.73
C PRO A 125 -9.93 26.86 16.11
N LYS A 126 -10.96 26.30 15.47
CA LYS A 126 -12.16 27.07 15.08
C LYS A 126 -12.59 27.83 16.31
N ARG A 127 -12.35 29.13 16.32
CA ARG A 127 -12.92 30.04 17.30
C ARG A 127 -14.33 30.40 16.85
#